data_AF-W8YTR6-F1
#
_entry.id   AF-W8YTR6-F1
#
_cell.length_a   1.000
_cell.length_b   1.000
_cell.length_c   1.000
_cell.angle_alpha   90.00
_cell.angle_beta   90.00
_cell.angle_gamma   90.00
#
_symmetry.space_group_name_H-M   'P 1'
#
loop_
_entity.id
_entity.type
_entity.pdbx_description
1 polymer ?
#
loop_
_entity_poly.entity_id
_entity_poly.type
_entity_poly.pdbx_seq_one_letter_code
_entity_poly.pdbx_strand_id
1 'polypeptide(L)'
;MNLWRAAGYGYGLTGIALDFLKGYLPVLALLHWGGLTGCNLVYPAAAAVLGHMFSPFAGWRGGKAIAVTFGVWSALTGFEASLAYAVILALLLAGFRWIGKGKPSSASSDGFQVVLGMLLLLLFLILCRYPVELAVFSGVNAVLLAYSHRKELRRYIFRMKTGHRSSQN
;
A
#
# COMPACT_ATOMS: atom_id res chain seq x y z
N MET A 1 -1.91 12.42 -11.25
CA MET A 1 -3.20 13.06 -11.59
C MET A 1 -3.47 13.13 -13.10
N ASN A 2 -2.57 12.67 -13.99
CA ASN A 2 -2.75 12.88 -15.43
C ASN A 2 -3.34 11.67 -16.21
N LEU A 3 -3.39 10.47 -15.64
CA LEU A 3 -4.08 9.33 -16.27
C LEU A 3 -5.58 9.27 -15.94
N TRP A 4 -5.95 9.81 -14.76
CA TRP A 4 -7.32 9.80 -14.21
C TRP A 4 -8.34 10.57 -15.06
N ARG A 5 -7.87 11.52 -15.88
CA ARG A 5 -8.68 12.33 -16.80
C ARG A 5 -8.55 11.89 -18.27
N ALA A 6 -7.58 11.05 -18.62
CA ALA A 6 -7.21 10.79 -20.01
C ALA A 6 -7.83 9.51 -20.59
N ALA A 7 -8.13 8.49 -19.77
CA ALA A 7 -8.53 7.16 -20.28
C ALA A 7 -9.95 6.72 -19.91
N GLY A 8 -10.69 7.47 -19.07
CA GLY A 8 -12.04 7.08 -18.65
C GLY A 8 -12.07 6.09 -17.48
N TYR A 9 -13.19 6.09 -16.75
CA TYR A 9 -13.40 5.37 -15.48
C TYR A 9 -13.18 3.85 -15.59
N GLY A 10 -13.52 3.25 -16.74
CA GLY A 10 -13.40 1.80 -16.98
C GLY A 10 -11.96 1.30 -16.98
N TYR A 11 -11.07 1.94 -17.74
CA TYR A 11 -9.67 1.49 -17.86
C TYR A 11 -8.88 1.64 -16.56
N GLY A 12 -9.21 2.64 -15.73
CA GLY A 12 -8.63 2.78 -14.40
C GLY A 12 -9.02 1.63 -13.47
N LEU A 13 -10.29 1.23 -13.49
CA LEU A 13 -10.77 0.10 -12.69
C LEU A 13 -10.19 -1.23 -13.17
N THR A 14 -10.13 -1.45 -14.48
CA THR A 14 -9.51 -2.65 -15.07
C THR A 14 -8.02 -2.73 -14.71
N GLY A 15 -7.30 -1.61 -14.75
CA GLY A 15 -5.89 -1.57 -14.31
C GLY A 15 -5.71 -1.94 -12.85
N ILE A 16 -6.57 -1.43 -11.95
CA ILE A 16 -6.58 -1.80 -10.53
C ILE A 16 -6.88 -3.29 -10.34
N ALA A 17 -7.87 -3.81 -11.06
CA ALA A 17 -8.23 -5.22 -11.00
C ALA A 17 -7.08 -6.13 -11.46
N LEU A 18 -6.41 -5.78 -12.56
CA LEU A 18 -5.23 -6.51 -13.05
C LEU A 18 -4.04 -6.42 -12.09
N ASP A 19 -3.83 -5.26 -11.47
CA ASP A 19 -2.80 -5.09 -10.43
C ASP A 19 -3.11 -5.91 -9.17
N PHE A 20 -4.37 -5.97 -8.75
CA PHE A 20 -4.78 -6.87 -7.67
C PHE A 20 -4.54 -8.33 -8.06
N LEU A 21 -5.00 -8.72 -9.25
CA LEU A 21 -4.96 -10.11 -9.70
C LEU A 21 -3.53 -10.63 -9.87
N LYS A 22 -2.61 -9.80 -10.38
CA LYS A 22 -1.18 -10.17 -10.48
C LYS A 22 -0.47 -10.24 -9.14
N GLY A 23 -1.00 -9.61 -8.08
CA GLY A 23 -0.51 -9.81 -6.71
C GLY A 23 -1.11 -11.06 -6.07
N TYR A 24 -2.38 -11.33 -6.37
CA TYR A 24 -3.16 -12.43 -5.79
C TYR A 24 -2.82 -13.80 -6.39
N LEU A 25 -2.93 -13.96 -7.72
CA LEU A 25 -2.78 -15.25 -8.39
C LEU A 25 -1.42 -15.92 -8.19
N PRO A 26 -0.26 -15.26 -8.39
CA PRO A 26 1.02 -15.96 -8.26
C PRO A 26 1.29 -16.37 -6.80
N VAL A 27 0.86 -15.55 -5.84
CA VAL A 27 1.00 -15.87 -4.42
C VAL A 27 0.07 -17.03 -4.02
N LEU A 28 -1.17 -17.03 -4.50
CA LEU A 28 -2.13 -18.11 -4.27
C LEU A 28 -1.70 -19.42 -4.94
N ALA A 29 -1.25 -19.37 -6.19
CA ALA A 29 -0.75 -20.53 -6.91
C ALA A 29 0.47 -21.12 -6.21
N LEU A 30 1.39 -20.27 -5.74
CA LEU A 30 2.54 -20.73 -4.97
C LEU A 30 2.14 -21.37 -3.64
N LEU A 31 1.15 -20.83 -2.92
CA LEU A 31 0.58 -21.42 -1.70
C LEU A 31 -0.07 -22.79 -1.95
N HIS A 32 -0.72 -22.98 -3.10
CA HIS A 32 -1.37 -24.25 -3.45
C HIS A 32 -0.40 -25.30 -4.02
N TRP A 33 0.62 -24.89 -4.79
CA TRP A 33 1.50 -25.81 -5.52
C TRP A 33 2.81 -26.11 -4.80
N GLY A 34 3.29 -25.20 -3.96
CA GLY A 34 4.43 -25.41 -3.08
C GLY A 34 3.99 -25.15 -1.65
N GLY A 35 4.30 -26.07 -0.72
CA GLY A 35 4.06 -25.86 0.71
C GLY A 35 4.96 -24.77 1.30
N LEU A 36 4.90 -23.56 0.75
CA LEU A 36 5.55 -22.38 1.30
C LEU A 36 4.94 -22.19 2.69
N THR A 37 5.80 -22.39 3.67
CA THR A 37 5.53 -22.26 5.09
C THR A 37 6.69 -21.48 5.66
N GLY A 38 6.50 -20.73 6.74
CA GLY A 38 7.59 -19.96 7.28
C GLY A 38 7.85 -18.67 6.50
N CYS A 39 9.03 -18.12 6.77
CA CYS A 39 9.53 -16.90 6.12
C CYS A 39 9.70 -17.04 4.60
N ASN A 40 9.60 -18.25 4.04
CA ASN A 40 9.68 -18.46 2.59
C ASN A 40 8.51 -17.82 1.82
N LEU A 41 7.40 -17.51 2.50
CA LEU A 41 6.29 -16.73 1.94
C LEU A 41 6.65 -15.27 1.64
N VAL A 42 7.61 -14.71 2.38
CA VAL A 42 7.96 -13.29 2.30
C VAL A 42 8.60 -12.96 0.95
N TYR A 43 9.40 -13.87 0.39
CA TYR A 43 10.09 -13.67 -0.88
C TYR A 43 9.15 -13.50 -2.07
N PRO A 44 8.22 -14.42 -2.38
CA PRO A 44 7.30 -14.24 -3.51
C PRO A 44 6.35 -13.07 -3.31
N ALA A 45 5.92 -12.83 -2.06
CA ALA A 45 5.09 -11.69 -1.71
C ALA A 45 5.80 -10.35 -1.96
N ALA A 46 7.07 -10.24 -1.54
CA ALA A 46 7.90 -9.07 -1.82
C ALA A 46 8.23 -8.94 -3.31
N ALA A 47 8.49 -10.05 -4.00
CA ALA A 47 8.76 -10.07 -5.44
C ALA A 47 7.57 -9.55 -6.26
N ALA A 48 6.33 -9.92 -5.89
CA ALA A 48 5.13 -9.40 -6.54
C ALA A 48 5.00 -7.87 -6.41
N VAL A 49 5.24 -7.34 -5.20
CA VAL A 49 5.24 -5.90 -4.93
C VAL A 49 6.37 -5.19 -5.69
N LEU A 50 7.59 -5.75 -5.65
CA LEU A 50 8.76 -5.22 -6.35
C LEU A 50 8.59 -5.23 -7.86
N GLY A 51 8.01 -6.28 -8.44
CA GLY A 51 7.74 -6.38 -9.88
C GLY A 51 6.79 -5.29 -10.37
N HIS A 52 5.84 -4.84 -9.53
CA HIS A 52 5.01 -3.68 -9.86
C HIS A 52 5.76 -2.35 -9.67
N MET A 53 6.59 -2.23 -8.64
CA MET A 53 7.38 -1.02 -8.38
C MET A 53 8.50 -0.79 -9.42
N PHE A 54 9.06 -1.86 -9.96
CA PHE A 54 10.13 -1.87 -10.95
C PHE A 54 9.67 -2.58 -12.21
N SER A 55 8.49 -2.21 -12.73
CA SER A 55 7.99 -2.80 -13.96
C SER A 55 8.97 -2.51 -15.12
N PRO A 56 9.64 -3.53 -15.69
CA PRO A 56 10.59 -3.33 -16.78
C PRO A 56 9.87 -2.79 -18.03
N PHE A 57 8.61 -3.20 -18.23
CA PHE A 57 7.75 -2.76 -19.34
C PHE A 57 7.38 -1.27 -19.29
N ALA A 58 7.45 -0.64 -18.12
CA ALA A 58 7.19 0.79 -17.95
C ALA A 58 8.48 1.63 -17.89
N GLY A 59 9.61 1.07 -18.33
CA GLY A 59 10.92 1.75 -18.25
C GLY A 59 11.36 1.98 -16.81
N TRP A 60 11.15 1.00 -15.93
CA TRP A 60 11.51 1.05 -14.50
C TRP A 60 10.76 2.11 -13.69
N ARG A 61 9.67 2.65 -14.23
CA ARG A 61 8.77 3.60 -13.57
C ARG A 61 7.49 2.88 -13.14
N GLY A 62 7.55 2.19 -12.00
CA GLY A 62 6.38 1.49 -11.44
C GLY A 62 5.38 2.40 -10.72
N GLY A 63 4.25 1.80 -10.35
CA GLY A 63 3.15 2.46 -9.66
C GLY A 63 3.24 2.39 -8.13
N LYS A 64 2.20 2.88 -7.46
CA LYS A 64 2.09 2.96 -5.99
C LYS A 64 1.96 1.60 -5.30
N ALA A 65 1.83 0.51 -6.05
CA ALA A 65 1.73 -0.87 -5.56
C ALA A 65 0.61 -1.18 -4.54
N ILE A 66 -0.33 -0.25 -4.31
CA ILE A 66 -1.43 -0.42 -3.34
C ILE A 66 -2.32 -1.60 -3.73
N ALA A 67 -2.80 -1.64 -4.99
CA ALA A 67 -3.67 -2.71 -5.46
C ALA A 67 -3.00 -4.10 -5.41
N VAL A 68 -1.71 -4.16 -5.79
CA VAL A 68 -0.91 -5.40 -5.70
C VAL A 68 -0.77 -5.83 -4.25
N THR A 69 -0.52 -4.90 -3.34
CA THR A 69 -0.41 -5.16 -1.90
C THR A 69 -1.69 -5.76 -1.33
N PHE A 70 -2.86 -5.22 -1.71
CA PHE A 70 -4.15 -5.82 -1.37
C PHE A 70 -4.29 -7.23 -1.94
N GLY A 71 -3.88 -7.46 -3.19
CA GLY A 71 -3.91 -8.79 -3.81
C GLY A 71 -3.07 -9.82 -3.05
N VAL A 72 -1.84 -9.45 -2.71
CA VAL A 72 -0.92 -10.30 -1.93
C VAL A 72 -1.52 -10.62 -0.57
N TRP A 73 -1.96 -9.62 0.19
CA TRP A 73 -2.58 -9.84 1.51
C TRP A 73 -3.83 -10.71 1.43
N SER A 74 -4.64 -10.56 0.38
CA SER A 74 -5.83 -11.38 0.18
C SER A 74 -5.48 -12.84 -0.05
N ALA A 75 -4.41 -13.12 -0.81
CA ALA A 75 -3.93 -14.47 -1.02
C ALA A 75 -3.34 -15.08 0.26
N LEU A 76 -2.62 -14.28 1.05
CA LEU A 76 -1.92 -14.76 2.25
C LEU A 76 -2.85 -15.08 3.42
N THR A 77 -3.90 -14.30 3.61
CA THR A 77 -4.74 -14.40 4.81
C THR A 77 -6.21 -14.68 4.51
N GLY A 78 -6.56 -15.06 3.27
CA GLY A 78 -7.95 -15.24 2.87
C GLY A 78 -8.79 -13.98 3.08
N PHE A 79 -8.27 -12.83 2.66
CA PHE A 79 -8.89 -11.50 2.78
C PHE A 79 -8.92 -10.84 4.18
N GLU A 80 -8.63 -11.55 5.27
CA GLU A 80 -8.65 -10.99 6.63
C GLU A 80 -7.78 -9.72 6.80
N ALA A 81 -6.47 -9.81 6.53
CA ALA A 81 -5.55 -8.69 6.64
C ALA A 81 -5.83 -7.59 5.61
N SER A 82 -6.30 -7.96 4.41
CA SER A 82 -6.75 -7.00 3.40
C SER A 82 -7.95 -6.18 3.90
N LEU A 83 -8.94 -6.82 4.52
CA LEU A 83 -10.10 -6.14 5.07
C LEU A 83 -9.70 -5.24 6.24
N ALA A 84 -8.87 -5.73 7.17
CA ALA A 84 -8.33 -4.92 8.26
C ALA A 84 -7.60 -3.68 7.70
N TYR A 85 -6.76 -3.86 6.68
CA TYR A 85 -6.06 -2.75 6.04
C TYR A 85 -7.00 -1.76 5.35
N ALA A 86 -8.04 -2.24 4.65
CA ALA A 86 -9.06 -1.38 4.06
C ALA A 86 -9.79 -0.54 5.11
N VAL A 87 -10.17 -1.16 6.23
CA VAL A 87 -10.83 -0.48 7.35
C VAL A 87 -9.90 0.56 7.96
N ILE A 88 -8.64 0.22 8.23
CA ILE A 88 -7.63 1.16 8.75
C ILE A 88 -7.48 2.37 7.82
N LEU A 89 -7.35 2.15 6.51
CA LEU A 89 -7.24 3.23 5.55
C LEU A 89 -8.50 4.09 5.49
N ALA A 90 -9.69 3.48 5.55
CA ALA A 90 -10.96 4.20 5.57
C ALA A 90 -11.09 5.09 6.82
N LEU A 91 -10.69 4.58 7.99
CA LEU A 91 -10.66 5.33 9.25
C LEU A 91 -9.65 6.48 9.20
N LEU A 92 -8.44 6.24 8.69
CA LEU A 92 -7.44 7.28 8.51
C LEU A 92 -7.93 8.38 7.55
N LEU A 93 -8.57 8.00 6.44
CA LEU A 93 -9.13 8.95 5.50
C LEU A 93 -10.25 9.77 6.13
N ALA A 94 -11.16 9.13 6.87
CA ALA A 94 -12.25 9.80 7.58
C ALA A 94 -11.70 10.78 8.63
N GLY A 95 -10.76 10.34 9.47
CA GLY A 95 -10.14 11.16 10.51
C GLY A 95 -9.40 12.39 9.95
N PHE A 96 -8.61 12.21 8.88
CA PHE A 96 -7.96 13.34 8.20
C PHE A 96 -8.97 14.31 7.59
N ARG A 97 -10.08 13.80 7.05
CA ARG A 97 -11.13 14.64 6.45
C ARG A 97 -11.89 15.43 7.51
N TRP A 98 -12.06 14.87 8.70
CA TRP A 98 -12.62 15.56 9.86
C TRP A 98 -11.70 16.68 10.35
N ILE A 99 -10.42 16.37 10.58
CA ILE A 99 -9.42 17.35 11.03
C ILE A 99 -9.22 18.45 9.98
N GLY A 100 -9.23 18.08 8.70
CA GLY A 100 -9.07 18.98 7.57
C GLY A 100 -10.29 19.83 7.21
N LYS A 101 -11.37 19.81 8.01
CA LYS A 101 -12.65 20.50 7.72
C LYS A 101 -13.18 20.23 6.30
N GLY A 102 -13.11 18.98 5.85
CA GLY A 102 -13.61 18.57 4.54
C GLY A 102 -12.76 18.95 3.33
N LYS A 103 -11.57 19.55 3.51
CA LYS A 103 -10.65 19.79 2.39
C LYS A 103 -10.17 18.46 1.81
N PRO A 104 -10.08 18.32 0.47
CA PRO A 104 -9.60 17.09 -0.15
C PRO A 104 -8.18 16.79 0.32
N SER A 105 -7.95 15.52 0.69
CA SER A 105 -6.62 15.03 1.01
C SER A 105 -5.68 15.34 -0.14
N SER A 106 -4.61 16.07 0.15
CA SER A 106 -3.60 16.36 -0.85
C SER A 106 -2.86 15.07 -1.21
N ALA A 107 -2.45 14.89 -2.46
CA ALA A 107 -1.70 13.70 -2.91
C ALA A 107 -0.45 13.36 -2.07
N SER A 108 0.06 14.31 -1.28
CA SER A 108 1.14 14.07 -0.31
C SER A 108 0.66 13.42 1.00
N SER A 109 -0.56 13.71 1.43
CA SER A 109 -1.22 13.09 2.60
C SER A 109 -1.63 11.65 2.32
N ASP A 110 -2.04 11.34 1.09
CA ASP A 110 -2.44 9.98 0.69
C ASP A 110 -1.29 8.98 0.84
N GLY A 111 -0.08 9.36 0.40
CA GLY A 111 1.10 8.50 0.55
C GLY A 111 1.51 8.30 2.02
N PHE A 112 1.31 9.30 2.87
CA PHE A 112 1.53 9.17 4.30
C PHE A 112 0.51 8.23 4.95
N GLN A 113 -0.77 8.34 4.59
CA GLN A 113 -1.83 7.45 5.09
C GLN A 113 -1.62 5.99 4.71
N VAL A 114 -1.13 5.71 3.50
CA VAL A 114 -0.82 4.34 3.05
C VAL A 114 0.29 3.73 3.90
N VAL A 115 1.38 4.45 4.13
CA VAL A 115 2.50 3.96 4.95
C VAL A 115 2.08 3.81 6.41
N LEU A 116 1.38 4.80 6.96
CA LEU A 116 0.86 4.75 8.32
C LEU A 116 -0.12 3.60 8.51
N GLY A 117 -1.03 3.40 7.56
CA GLY A 117 -1.98 2.29 7.58
C GLY A 117 -1.27 0.94 7.60
N MET A 118 -0.14 0.81 6.90
CA MET A 118 0.60 -0.44 6.85
C MET A 118 1.37 -0.70 8.16
N LEU A 119 1.85 0.36 8.82
CA LEU A 119 2.39 0.27 10.19
C LEU A 119 1.31 -0.10 11.22
N LEU A 120 0.10 0.43 11.07
CA LEU A 120 -1.03 0.04 11.91
C LEU A 120 -1.46 -1.41 11.66
N LEU A 121 -1.40 -1.88 10.42
CA LEU A 121 -1.63 -3.29 10.10
C LEU A 121 -0.58 -4.19 10.76
N LEU A 122 0.71 -3.81 10.70
CA LEU A 122 1.76 -4.50 11.44
C LEU A 122 1.44 -4.59 12.94
N LEU A 123 1.04 -3.47 13.56
CA LEU A 123 0.64 -3.45 14.96
C LEU A 123 -0.55 -4.38 15.22
N PHE A 124 -1.58 -4.33 14.37
CA PHE A 124 -2.75 -5.21 14.46
C PHE A 124 -2.36 -6.70 14.40
N LEU A 125 -1.49 -7.09 13.46
CA LEU A 125 -1.01 -8.47 13.34
C LEU A 125 -0.27 -8.93 14.60
N ILE A 126 0.56 -8.06 15.19
CA ILE A 126 1.29 -8.34 16.43
C ILE A 126 0.32 -8.51 17.61
N LEU A 127 -0.67 -7.61 17.74
CA LEU A 127 -1.66 -7.64 18.82
C LEU A 127 -2.58 -8.86 18.74
N CYS A 128 -3.04 -9.21 17.53
CA CYS A 128 -3.87 -10.38 17.27
C CYS A 128 -3.07 -11.69 17.20
N ARG A 129 -1.77 -11.67 17.49
CA ARG A 129 -0.90 -12.86 17.56
C ARG A 129 -0.89 -13.70 16.27
N TYR A 130 -0.96 -13.02 15.12
CA TYR A 130 -0.76 -13.67 13.82
C TYR A 130 0.66 -14.25 13.70
N PRO A 131 0.87 -15.24 12.81
CA PRO A 131 2.19 -15.83 12.60
C PRO A 131 3.22 -14.75 12.24
N VAL A 132 4.43 -14.92 12.79
CA VAL A 132 5.54 -13.94 12.68
C VAL A 132 5.89 -13.62 11.23
N GLU A 133 5.67 -14.57 10.33
CA GLU A 133 5.90 -14.46 8.89
C GLU A 133 5.11 -13.30 8.27
N LEU A 134 3.86 -13.14 8.66
CA LEU A 134 2.98 -12.07 8.19
C LEU A 134 3.40 -10.72 8.78
N ALA A 135 3.83 -10.70 10.05
CA ALA A 135 4.36 -9.48 10.66
C ALA A 135 5.67 -9.03 9.97
N VAL A 136 6.58 -9.97 9.69
CA VAL A 136 7.82 -9.70 8.94
C VAL A 136 7.50 -9.19 7.54
N PHE A 137 6.58 -9.85 6.83
CA PHE A 137 6.13 -9.38 5.51
C PHE A 137 5.52 -7.98 5.59
N SER A 138 4.68 -7.69 6.59
CA SER A 138 4.09 -6.36 6.79
C SER A 138 5.16 -5.29 7.00
N GLY A 139 6.19 -5.58 7.79
CA GLY A 139 7.35 -4.70 7.96
C GLY A 139 8.09 -4.44 6.64
N VAL A 140 8.39 -5.49 5.87
CA VAL A 140 9.03 -5.38 4.55
C VAL A 140 8.16 -4.55 3.60
N ASN A 141 6.86 -4.83 3.56
CA ASN A 141 5.92 -4.17 2.67
C ASN A 141 5.73 -2.69 3.05
N ALA A 142 5.74 -2.35 4.35
CA ALA A 142 5.74 -0.97 4.81
C ALA A 142 6.98 -0.20 4.31
N VAL A 143 8.16 -0.82 4.34
CA VAL A 143 9.39 -0.22 3.79
C VAL A 143 9.31 -0.04 2.27
N LEU A 144 8.80 -1.04 1.54
CA LEU A 144 8.60 -0.96 0.09
C LEU A 144 7.62 0.16 -0.29
N LEU A 145 6.48 0.23 0.39
CA LEU A 145 5.50 1.30 0.19
C LEU A 145 6.08 2.66 0.56
N ALA A 146 6.83 2.78 1.66
CA ALA A 146 7.51 4.02 2.02
C ALA A 146 8.50 4.47 0.94
N TYR A 147 9.24 3.53 0.34
CA TYR A 147 10.14 3.82 -0.77
C TYR A 147 9.40 4.24 -2.04
N SER A 148 8.27 3.60 -2.36
CA SER A 148 7.40 3.97 -3.48
C SER A 148 6.85 5.39 -3.31
N HIS A 149 6.37 5.70 -2.10
CA HIS A 149 5.78 6.98 -1.73
C HIS A 149 6.81 8.03 -1.27
N ARG A 150 8.12 7.79 -1.40
CA ARG A 150 9.18 8.70 -0.91
C ARG A 150 9.04 10.15 -1.38
N LYS A 151 8.59 10.36 -2.63
CA LYS A 151 8.36 11.70 -3.21
C LYS A 151 7.14 12.40 -2.60
N GLU A 152 6.15 11.65 -2.16
CA GLU A 152 4.95 12.15 -1.48
C GLU A 152 5.25 12.44 -0.01
N LEU A 153 5.96 11.53 0.67
CA LEU A 153 6.46 11.73 2.03
C LEU A 153 7.37 12.95 2.14
N ARG A 154 8.34 13.10 1.21
CA ARG A 154 9.23 14.27 1.20
C ARG A 154 8.47 15.58 1.01
N ARG A 155 7.43 15.58 0.16
CA ARG A 155 6.56 16.76 -0.03
C ARG A 155 5.72 17.06 1.21
N TYR A 156 5.21 16.03 1.88
CA TYR A 156 4.43 16.20 3.12
C TYR A 156 5.29 16.80 4.25
N ILE A 157 6.47 16.23 4.50
CA ILE A 157 7.42 16.72 5.51
C ILE A 157 7.85 18.16 5.20
N PHE A 158 8.13 18.47 3.93
CA PHE A 158 8.50 19.82 3.52
C PHE A 158 7.37 20.81 3.80
N ARG A 159 6.11 20.45 3.52
CA ARG A 159 4.94 21.30 3.73
C ARG A 159 4.62 21.53 5.21
N MET A 160 4.89 20.56 6.07
CA MET A 160 4.82 20.76 7.52
C MET A 160 5.86 21.78 8.00
N LYS A 161 7.10 21.70 7.49
CA LYS A 161 8.16 22.66 7.82
C LYS A 161 7.86 24.08 7.34
N THR A 162 7.29 24.25 6.16
CA THR A 162 6.97 25.60 5.62
C THR A 162 5.69 26.18 6.18
N GLY A 163 4.67 25.36 6.48
CA GLY A 163 3.43 25.83 7.12
C GLY A 163 3.62 26.37 8.54
N HIS A 164 4.69 25.96 9.23
CA HIS A 164 5.05 26.51 10.55
C HIS A 164 5.75 27.88 10.46
N ARG A 165 6.34 28.23 9.30
CA ARG A 165 7.06 29.49 9.10
C ARG A 165 6.15 30.68 8.75
N SER A 166 4.92 30.45 8.32
CA SER A 166 3.96 31.52 7.96
C SER A 166 3.05 31.95 9.11
N SER A 167 3.22 31.40 10.32
CA SER A 167 2.45 31.76 11.52
C SER A 167 3.30 32.52 12.55
N GLN A 168 4.57 32.82 12.22
CA GLN A 168 5.52 33.55 13.08
C GLN A 168 5.99 34.88 12.48
N ASN A 169 5.43 35.31 11.34
CA ASN A 169 5.66 36.62 10.74
C ASN A 169 4.35 37.41 10.67
#